data_AF-A0A962Z790-F1
#
_entry.id   AF-A0A962Z790-F1
#
_cell.length_a   1.000
_cell.length_b   1.000
_cell.length_c   1.000
_cell.angle_alpha   90.00
_cell.angle_beta   90.00
_cell.angle_gamma   90.00
#
_symmetry.space_group_name_H-M   'P 1'
#
loop_
_entity.id
_entity.type
_entity.pdbx_description
1 polymer ?
#
loop_
_entity_poly.entity_id
_entity_poly.type
_entity_poly.pdbx_seq_one_letter_code
_entity_poly.pdbx_strand_id
1 'polypeptide(L)' 'MSEDLYQEALVAMAKSGVGAGRLEAPDGTATADNPLCGDRVTVDVRMDGDRVQELAHKTRG' A
#
# COMPACT_ATOMS: atom_id res chain seq x y z
N MET A 1 15.68 -22.59 -7.96
CA MET A 1 15.59 -21.29 -7.27
C MET A 1 14.18 -21.20 -6.76
N SER A 2 13.99 -21.02 -5.45
CA SER A 2 12.75 -21.43 -4.78
C SER A 2 11.53 -20.68 -5.30
N GLU A 3 10.58 -21.44 -5.86
CA GLU A 3 9.21 -20.98 -6.12
C GLU A 3 8.52 -20.50 -4.82
N ASP A 4 9.11 -20.75 -3.64
CA ASP A 4 8.61 -20.27 -2.33
C ASP A 4 8.67 -18.75 -2.14
N LEU A 5 9.47 -17.99 -2.90
CA LEU A 5 9.57 -16.54 -2.68
C LEU A 5 8.27 -15.81 -3.08
N TYR A 6 7.50 -16.39 -4.00
CA TYR A 6 6.18 -15.91 -4.37
C TYR A 6 5.14 -16.97 -4.07
N GLN A 7 4.77 -17.08 -2.80
CA GLN A 7 3.54 -17.76 -2.42
C GLN A 7 2.38 -17.20 -3.25
N GLU A 8 1.57 -18.06 -3.85
CA GLU A 8 0.44 -17.68 -4.71
C GLU A 8 -0.46 -16.61 -4.08
N ALA A 9 -0.61 -16.65 -2.75
CA ALA A 9 -1.34 -15.67 -1.96
C ALA A 9 -0.78 -14.25 -2.07
N LEU A 10 0.55 -14.06 -2.11
CA LEU A 10 1.19 -12.74 -2.27
C LEU A 10 0.93 -12.18 -3.67
N VAL A 11 1.03 -13.03 -4.70
CA VAL A 11 0.74 -12.65 -6.09
C VAL A 11 -0.74 -12.29 -6.25
N ALA A 12 -1.64 -13.08 -5.65
CA ALA A 12 -3.07 -12.80 -5.66
C ALA A 12 -3.38 -11.48 -4.94
N MET A 13 -2.76 -11.22 -3.79
CA MET A 13 -2.92 -9.97 -3.05
C MET A 13 -2.44 -8.77 -3.88
N ALA A 14 -1.26 -8.85 -4.49
CA ALA A 14 -0.75 -7.78 -5.34
C ALA A 14 -1.68 -7.49 -6.53
N LYS A 15 -2.23 -8.54 -7.16
CA LYS A 15 -3.18 -8.42 -8.28
C LYS A 15 -4.56 -7.91 -7.86
N SER A 16 -4.96 -8.11 -6.60
CA SER A 16 -6.27 -7.68 -6.12
C SER A 16 -6.44 -6.16 -6.15
N GLY A 17 -5.34 -5.41 -6.10
CA GLY A 17 -5.37 -3.94 -6.14
C GLY A 17 -6.15 -3.31 -4.98
N VAL A 18 -6.38 -4.06 -3.89
CA VAL A 18 -7.13 -3.56 -2.73
C VAL A 18 -6.45 -2.32 -2.18
N GLY A 19 -7.22 -1.23 -2.08
CA GLY A 19 -6.73 0.06 -1.62
C GLY A 19 -5.86 0.82 -2.63
N ALA A 20 -5.70 0.37 -3.88
CA ALA A 20 -4.91 1.09 -4.86
C ALA A 20 -5.53 2.45 -5.23
N GLY A 21 -4.72 3.51 -5.18
CA GLY A 21 -5.14 4.87 -5.52
C GLY A 21 -4.81 5.88 -4.43
N ARG A 22 -5.60 6.95 -4.36
CA ARG A 22 -5.53 8.01 -3.36
C ARG A 22 -6.93 8.26 -2.81
N LEU A 23 -7.04 8.67 -1.56
CA LEU A 23 -8.31 9.15 -1.03
C LEU A 23 -8.53 10.60 -1.49
N GLU A 24 -9.77 11.01 -1.72
CA GLU A 24 -10.07 12.39 -2.15
C GLU A 24 -9.82 13.41 -1.03
N ALA A 25 -10.13 13.03 0.21
CA ALA A 25 -9.95 13.88 1.40
C ALA A 25 -9.39 13.05 2.57
N PRO A 26 -8.09 12.71 2.54
CA PRO A 26 -7.45 12.00 3.64
C PRO A 26 -7.22 12.94 4.84
N ASP A 27 -7.33 12.39 6.04
CA ASP A 27 -6.93 13.09 7.27
C ASP A 27 -5.40 13.11 7.43
N GLY A 28 -4.72 12.11 6.85
CA GLY A 28 -3.27 12.03 6.86
C GLY A 28 -2.71 11.34 5.62
N THR A 29 -1.54 11.81 5.18
CA THR A 29 -0.76 11.19 4.11
C THR A 29 0.68 11.03 4.56
N ALA A 30 1.28 9.86 4.30
CA ALA A 30 2.71 9.62 4.48
C ALA A 30 3.31 8.99 3.22
N THR A 31 4.57 9.31 2.91
CA THR A 31 5.32 8.68 1.82
C THR A 31 6.65 8.17 2.34
N ALA A 32 7.02 6.96 1.93
CA ALA A 32 8.30 6.34 2.22
C ALA A 32 8.95 5.81 0.95
N ASP A 33 10.27 5.86 0.92
CA ASP A 33 11.13 5.40 -0.17
C ASP A 33 12.04 4.27 0.31
N ASN A 34 12.22 3.24 -0.51
CA ASN A 34 13.27 2.25 -0.33
C ASN A 34 14.42 2.55 -1.31
N PRO A 35 15.53 3.17 -0.86
CA PRO A 35 16.61 3.58 -1.75
C PRO A 35 17.40 2.41 -2.36
N LEU A 36 17.22 1.19 -1.84
CA LEU A 36 17.95 0.02 -2.32
C LEU A 36 17.38 -0.54 -3.64
N CYS A 37 16.08 -0.43 -3.84
CA CYS A 37 15.37 -0.93 -5.04
C CYS A 37 14.65 0.18 -5.83
N GLY A 38 14.46 1.36 -5.24
CA GLY A 38 13.73 2.46 -5.86
C GLY A 38 12.21 2.45 -5.61
N ASP A 39 11.73 1.54 -4.75
CA ASP A 39 10.32 1.49 -4.39
C ASP A 39 9.88 2.76 -3.67
N ARG A 40 8.65 3.17 -3.91
CA ARG A 40 7.98 4.27 -3.21
C ARG A 40 6.57 3.86 -2.86
N VAL A 41 6.18 4.10 -1.61
CA VAL A 41 4.81 3.90 -1.14
C VAL A 41 4.29 5.20 -0.56
N THR A 42 3.15 5.66 -1.06
CA THR A 42 2.36 6.72 -0.44
C THR A 42 1.09 6.11 0.14
N VAL A 43 0.79 6.38 1.41
CA VAL A 43 -0.41 5.92 2.11
C VAL A 43 -1.24 7.12 2.53
N ASP A 44 -2.54 7.03 2.27
CA ASP A 44 -3.57 7.93 2.74
C ASP A 44 -4.44 7.22 3.77
N VAL A 45 -4.84 7.92 4.84
CA VAL A 45 -5.75 7.40 5.85
C VAL A 45 -6.89 8.38 6.12
N ARG A 46 -8.09 7.83 6.36
CA ARG A 46 -9.18 8.51 7.07
C ARG A 46 -9.35 7.90 8.44
N MET A 47 -9.48 8.74 9.46
CA MET A 47 -9.56 8.35 10.86
C MET A 47 -10.98 8.57 11.39
N ASP A 48 -11.42 7.66 12.25
CA ASP A 48 -12.58 7.81 13.11
C ASP A 48 -12.11 7.68 14.56
N GLY A 49 -11.78 8.83 15.17
CA GLY A 49 -11.12 8.88 16.46
C GLY A 49 -9.74 8.20 16.44
N ASP A 50 -9.62 7.07 17.15
CA ASP A 50 -8.39 6.27 17.24
C ASP A 50 -8.33 5.11 16.22
N ARG A 51 -9.36 4.96 15.37
CA ARG A 51 -9.42 3.91 14.36
C ARG A 51 -9.17 4.45 12.95
N VAL A 52 -8.45 3.68 12.14
CA VAL A 52 -8.41 3.89 10.70
C VAL A 52 -9.74 3.42 10.11
N GLN A 53 -10.53 4.36 9.60
CA GLN A 53 -11.80 4.08 8.93
C GLN A 53 -11.57 3.63 7.49
N GLU A 54 -10.64 4.27 6.79
CA GLU A 54 -10.29 3.93 5.41
C GLU A 54 -8.81 4.16 5.11
N LEU A 55 -8.29 3.40 4.14
CA LEU A 55 -6.92 3.50 3.66
C LEU A 55 -6.88 3.36 2.15
N ALA A 56 -6.08 4.22 1.50
CA ALA A 56 -5.62 4.00 0.13
C ALA A 56 -4.09 4.10 0.05
N HIS A 57 -3.52 3.44 -0.94
CA HIS A 57 -2.09 3.47 -1.21
C HIS A 57 -1.78 3.61 -2.68
N LYS A 58 -0.72 4.35 -2.97
CA LYS A 58 -0.08 4.42 -4.28
C LYS A 58 1.32 3.86 -4.15
N THR A 59 1.53 2.68 -4.73
CA THR A 59 2.82 1.98 -4.75
C THR A 59 3.48 2.10 -6.11
N ARG A 60 4.80 2.27 -6.13
CA ARG A 60 5.67 2.11 -7.28
C ARG A 60 6.82 1.21 -6.86
N GLY A 61 7.03 0.10 -7.55
CA GLY A 61 8.12 -0.85 -7.40
C GLY A 61 8.22 -1.72 -8.64
#